data_AF-A0A0N0D5D8-F1
#
_entry.id   AF-A0A0N0D5D8-F1
#
_cell.length_a   1.000
_cell.length_b   1.000
_cell.length_c   1.000
_cell.angle_alpha   90.00
_cell.angle_beta   90.00
_cell.angle_gamma   90.00
#
_symmetry.space_group_name_H-M   'P 1'
#
loop_
_entity.id
_entity.type
_entity.pdbx_description
1 polymer ?
#
loop_
_entity_poly.entity_id
_entity_poly.type
_entity_poly.pdbx_seq_one_letter_code
_entity_poly.pdbx_strand_id
1 'polypeptide(L)'
;MKKIGRNTPCPCGSGKKYKRCCEQKEAAINEQKLPPGRFQYEAGSYGGANKGYMPSIICYKDEGNSLKEHFCLVKPDKVFDDEDTASSMADKHLSTAKAIIDKGGSPQDFALSLRHKGYKSLSDFNVVS
;
A
#
# COMPACT_ATOMS: atom_id res chain seq x y z
N MET A 1 21.61 -4.18 -26.16
CA MET A 1 20.16 -3.93 -26.24
C MET A 1 19.92 -2.78 -27.22
N LYS A 2 19.09 -2.97 -28.26
CA LYS A 2 18.79 -1.92 -29.25
C LYS A 2 18.03 -0.79 -28.56
N LYS A 3 18.61 0.41 -28.48
CA LYS A 3 17.89 1.62 -28.03
C LYS A 3 16.80 1.93 -29.07
N ILE A 4 15.53 1.78 -28.69
CA ILE A 4 14.40 2.18 -29.53
C ILE A 4 14.42 3.71 -29.64
N GLY A 5 14.40 4.23 -30.87
CA GLY A 5 14.39 5.67 -31.10
C GLY A 5 13.04 6.28 -30.72
N ARG A 6 13.02 7.38 -29.98
CA ARG A 6 11.80 8.09 -29.55
C ARG A 6 10.79 8.37 -30.68
N ASN A 7 11.27 8.62 -31.89
CA ASN A 7 10.44 8.92 -33.04
C ASN A 7 10.08 7.70 -33.91
N THR A 8 10.59 6.50 -33.61
CA THR A 8 10.29 5.29 -34.39
C THR A 8 8.89 4.77 -34.08
N PRO A 9 8.23 4.04 -35.00
CA PRO A 9 6.99 3.33 -34.69
C PRO A 9 7.18 2.42 -33.49
N CYS A 10 6.19 2.39 -32.62
CA CYS A 10 6.24 1.68 -31.37
C CYS A 10 6.14 0.16 -31.61
N PRO A 11 7.03 -0.66 -31.01
CA PRO A 11 7.08 -2.11 -31.28
C PRO A 11 5.86 -2.88 -30.75
N CYS A 12 4.99 -2.25 -29.95
CA CYS A 12 3.75 -2.85 -29.47
C CYS A 12 2.64 -2.94 -30.54
N GLY A 13 2.92 -2.54 -31.78
CA GLY A 13 1.95 -2.63 -32.89
C GLY A 13 0.89 -1.52 -32.89
N SER A 14 1.03 -0.48 -32.06
CA SER A 14 0.02 0.59 -31.95
C SER A 14 -0.03 1.57 -33.13
N GLY A 15 0.94 1.51 -34.05
CA GLY A 15 1.10 2.48 -35.14
C GLY A 15 1.57 3.88 -34.71
N LYS A 16 1.69 4.16 -33.41
CA LYS A 16 2.13 5.45 -32.87
C LYS A 16 3.66 5.51 -32.73
N LYS A 17 4.24 6.72 -32.69
CA LYS A 17 5.66 6.91 -32.33
C LYS A 17 5.90 6.43 -30.89
N TYR A 18 7.04 5.80 -30.63
CA TYR A 18 7.40 5.24 -29.31
C TYR A 18 7.23 6.28 -28.18
N LYS A 19 7.67 7.53 -28.40
CA LYS A 19 7.52 8.66 -27.46
C LYS A 19 6.10 9.10 -27.13
N ARG A 20 5.11 8.64 -27.90
CA ARG A 20 3.67 8.90 -27.71
C ARG A 20 2.89 7.63 -27.40
N CYS A 21 3.59 6.55 -27.04
CA CYS A 21 2.99 5.26 -26.78
C CYS A 21 3.69 4.59 -25.60
N CYS A 22 4.51 3.55 -25.84
CA CYS A 22 5.15 2.81 -24.77
C CYS A 22 6.07 3.67 -23.92
N GLU A 23 6.77 4.69 -24.45
CA GLU A 23 7.60 5.56 -23.59
C GLU A 23 6.75 6.36 -22.60
N GLN A 24 5.55 6.83 -22.98
CA GLN A 24 4.63 7.49 -22.04
C GLN A 24 4.00 6.51 -21.06
N LYS A 25 3.73 5.28 -21.50
CA LYS A 25 3.27 4.21 -20.60
C LYS A 25 4.36 3.83 -19.61
N GLU A 26 5.60 3.71 -20.06
CA GLU A 26 6.77 3.43 -19.23
C GLU A 26 7.08 4.59 -18.29
N ALA A 27 6.95 5.84 -18.75
CA ALA A 27 7.00 7.02 -17.88
C ALA A 27 5.89 6.95 -16.81
N ALA A 28 4.63 6.71 -17.20
CA ALA A 28 3.52 6.56 -16.27
C ALA A 28 3.66 5.38 -15.30
N ILE A 29 4.32 4.29 -15.72
CA ILE A 29 4.64 3.14 -14.86
C ILE A 29 5.83 3.46 -13.95
N ASN A 30 6.79 4.27 -14.39
CA ASN A 30 7.90 4.75 -13.55
C ASN A 30 7.44 5.87 -12.57
N GLU A 31 6.34 6.55 -12.91
CA GLU A 31 5.56 7.46 -12.05
C GLU A 31 4.60 6.69 -11.12
N GLN A 32 4.43 5.37 -11.27
CA GLN A 32 3.87 4.48 -10.25
C GLN A 32 4.92 4.03 -9.21
N LYS A 33 6.01 4.78 -9.05
CA LYS A 33 6.57 4.87 -7.69
C LYS A 33 5.51 5.58 -6.87
N LEU A 34 5.05 4.99 -5.75
CA LEU A 34 4.27 5.74 -4.78
C LEU A 34 5.01 7.08 -4.58
N PRO A 35 4.40 8.23 -4.87
CA PRO A 35 5.07 9.49 -4.60
C PRO A 35 5.44 9.48 -3.11
N PRO A 36 6.69 9.83 -2.75
CA PRO A 36 7.06 9.94 -1.35
C PRO A 36 6.05 10.89 -0.69
N GLY A 37 5.30 10.40 0.30
CA GLY A 37 4.40 11.22 1.12
C GLY A 37 2.90 11.18 0.77
N ARG A 38 2.40 10.40 -0.19
CA ARG A 38 0.94 10.36 -0.45
C ARG A 38 0.14 9.37 0.39
N PHE A 39 0.77 8.34 0.94
CA PHE A 39 0.07 7.34 1.76
C PHE A 39 0.74 7.24 3.12
N GLN A 40 -0.07 7.37 4.17
CA GLN A 40 0.36 7.21 5.55
C GLN A 40 -0.31 5.97 6.14
N TYR A 41 0.40 5.27 7.02
CA TYR A 41 -0.07 4.04 7.63
C TYR A 41 0.11 4.10 9.13
N GLU A 42 -0.95 3.79 9.86
CA GLU A 42 -0.97 3.73 11.31
C GLU A 42 -1.46 2.35 11.76
N ALA A 43 -0.83 1.83 12.81
CA ALA A 43 -1.22 0.58 13.43
C ALA A 43 -2.32 0.83 14.46
N GLY A 44 -3.22 -0.14 14.61
CA GLY A 44 -4.27 -0.09 15.61
C GLY A 44 -4.91 -1.46 15.81
N SER A 45 -6.12 -1.44 16.37
CA SER A 45 -6.97 -2.60 16.54
C SER A 45 -8.24 -2.46 15.69
N TYR A 46 -8.91 -3.57 15.44
CA TYR A 46 -10.25 -3.60 14.85
C TYR A 46 -11.07 -4.61 15.62
N GLY A 47 -12.25 -4.22 16.09
CA GLY A 47 -13.11 -5.08 16.91
C GLY A 47 -13.62 -4.35 18.14
N GLY A 48 -13.86 -5.09 19.22
CA GLY A 48 -14.33 -4.52 20.48
C GLY A 48 -14.59 -5.60 21.52
N ALA A 49 -14.86 -5.18 22.76
CA ALA A 49 -14.92 -6.04 23.94
C ALA A 49 -15.76 -7.33 23.80
N ASN A 50 -16.81 -7.33 22.96
CA ASN A 50 -17.68 -8.51 22.78
C ASN A 50 -17.24 -9.47 21.67
N LYS A 51 -16.33 -9.04 20.78
CA LYS A 51 -15.89 -9.81 19.60
C LYS A 51 -14.38 -10.09 19.59
N GLY A 52 -13.65 -9.51 20.55
CA GLY A 52 -12.20 -9.48 20.59
C GLY A 52 -11.61 -8.43 19.64
N TYR A 53 -10.32 -8.20 19.78
CA TYR A 53 -9.54 -7.20 19.08
C TYR A 53 -8.61 -7.88 18.07
N MET A 54 -8.73 -7.52 16.80
CA MET A 54 -7.85 -7.98 15.74
C MET A 54 -6.82 -6.89 15.41
N PRO A 55 -5.56 -7.24 15.11
CA PRO A 55 -4.58 -6.27 14.65
C PRO A 55 -5.05 -5.59 13.35
N SER A 56 -5.00 -4.27 13.30
CA SER A 56 -5.41 -3.48 12.15
C SER A 56 -4.33 -2.47 11.72
N ILE A 57 -4.35 -2.10 10.45
CA ILE A 57 -3.49 -1.06 9.89
C ILE A 57 -4.37 -0.18 9.02
N ILE A 58 -4.56 1.07 9.43
CA ILE A 58 -5.29 2.07 8.65
C ILE A 58 -4.35 2.72 7.65
N CYS A 59 -4.81 2.89 6.42
CA CYS A 59 -4.12 3.65 5.39
C CYS A 59 -4.87 4.96 5.14
N TYR A 60 -4.15 6.07 5.25
CA TYR A 60 -4.60 7.38 4.83
C TYR A 60 -3.96 7.76 3.51
N LYS A 61 -4.71 8.49 2.70
CA LYS A 61 -4.25 9.10 1.47
C LYS A 61 -4.24 10.61 1.63
N ASP A 62 -3.12 11.21 1.32
CA ASP A 62 -2.97 12.65 1.20
C ASP A 62 -3.66 13.14 -0.09
N GLU A 63 -4.60 14.06 0.08
CA GLU A 63 -5.29 14.75 -1.02
C GLU A 63 -4.89 16.23 -1.12
N GLY A 64 -3.70 16.59 -0.63
CA GLY A 64 -3.10 17.92 -0.69
C GLY A 64 -3.55 18.89 0.41
N ASN A 65 -4.70 18.66 1.02
CA ASN A 65 -5.25 19.53 2.07
C ASN A 65 -5.77 18.78 3.31
N SER A 66 -5.92 17.46 3.21
CA SER A 66 -6.40 16.60 4.30
C SER A 66 -5.93 15.16 4.06
N LEU A 67 -5.66 14.44 5.16
CA LEU A 67 -5.49 12.99 5.15
C LEU A 67 -6.87 12.36 5.17
N LYS A 68 -7.20 11.63 4.11
CA LYS A 68 -8.46 10.90 4.01
C LYS A 68 -8.22 9.42 4.18
N GLU A 69 -9.02 8.78 5.01
CA GLU A 69 -9.03 7.33 5.15
C GLU A 69 -9.24 6.69 3.78
N HIS A 70 -8.37 5.76 3.42
CA HIS A 70 -8.37 5.14 2.11
C HIS A 70 -8.81 3.68 2.18
N PHE A 71 -8.17 2.89 3.04
CA PHE A 71 -8.55 1.50 3.33
C PHE A 71 -8.01 1.08 4.69
N CYS A 72 -8.63 0.06 5.30
CA CYS A 72 -8.12 -0.59 6.50
C CYS A 72 -7.69 -2.03 6.16
N LEU A 73 -6.58 -2.48 6.74
CA LEU A 73 -6.13 -3.86 6.70
C LEU A 73 -6.35 -4.48 8.07
N VAL A 74 -6.93 -5.68 8.13
CA VAL A 74 -7.14 -6.41 9.38
C VAL A 74 -6.53 -7.80 9.26
N LYS A 75 -5.99 -8.32 10.36
CA LYS A 75 -5.48 -9.69 10.49
C LYS A 75 -6.50 -10.56 11.24
N PRO A 76 -7.54 -11.09 10.57
CA PRO A 76 -8.66 -11.75 11.24
C PRO A 76 -8.31 -13.10 11.88
N ASP A 77 -7.21 -13.72 11.45
CA ASP A 77 -6.72 -14.97 12.01
C ASP A 77 -6.05 -14.82 13.39
N LYS A 78 -5.94 -13.58 13.90
CA LYS A 78 -5.52 -13.30 15.29
C LYS A 78 -6.54 -12.40 15.97
N VAL A 79 -7.10 -12.90 17.06
CA VAL A 79 -8.02 -12.19 17.94
C VAL A 79 -7.41 -12.18 19.33
N PHE A 80 -7.40 -11.01 19.97
CA PHE A 80 -6.90 -10.76 21.31
C PHE A 80 -8.04 -10.28 22.21
N ASP A 81 -7.87 -10.45 23.51
CA ASP A 81 -8.85 -9.99 24.50
C ASP A 81 -8.67 -8.49 24.82
N ASP A 82 -7.52 -7.93 24.49
CA ASP A 82 -7.13 -6.55 24.74
C ASP A 82 -6.71 -5.81 23.45
N GLU A 83 -7.04 -4.51 23.42
CA GLU A 83 -6.71 -3.61 22.32
C GLU A 83 -5.21 -3.39 22.19
N ASP A 84 -4.51 -3.19 23.31
CA ASP A 84 -3.07 -2.88 23.33
C ASP A 84 -2.23 -4.00 22.69
N THR A 85 -2.52 -5.27 22.98
CA THR A 85 -1.79 -6.39 22.36
C THR A 85 -2.06 -6.49 20.86
N ALA A 86 -3.32 -6.29 20.44
CA ALA A 86 -3.68 -6.30 19.02
C ALA A 86 -2.96 -5.17 18.25
N SER A 87 -2.99 -3.95 18.79
CA SER A 87 -2.30 -2.78 18.25
C SER A 87 -0.78 -2.94 18.24
N SER A 88 -0.21 -3.48 19.32
CA SER A 88 1.23 -3.78 19.40
C SER A 88 1.69 -4.80 18.36
N MET A 89 0.85 -5.80 18.06
CA MET A 89 1.14 -6.75 16.98
C MET A 89 1.11 -6.06 15.61
N ALA A 90 0.13 -5.19 15.38
CA ALA A 90 0.05 -4.40 14.15
C ALA A 90 1.25 -3.49 13.97
N ASP A 91 1.68 -2.80 15.04
CA ASP A 91 2.84 -1.91 15.01
C ASP A 91 4.12 -2.68 14.62
N LYS A 92 4.38 -3.83 15.25
CA LYS A 92 5.55 -4.66 14.92
C LYS A 92 5.56 -5.09 13.46
N HIS A 93 4.41 -5.50 12.92
CA HIS A 93 4.30 -5.90 11.52
C HIS A 93 4.45 -4.70 10.58
N LEU A 94 3.84 -3.56 10.91
CA LEU A 94 3.92 -2.34 10.13
C LEU A 94 5.34 -1.78 10.12
N SER A 95 6.03 -1.77 11.26
CA SER A 95 7.44 -1.36 11.39
C SER A 95 8.36 -2.25 10.54
N THR A 96 8.11 -3.57 10.54
CA THR A 96 8.85 -4.50 9.66
C THR A 96 8.59 -4.20 8.18
N ALA A 97 7.35 -3.89 7.81
CA ALA A 97 7.00 -3.54 6.44
C ALA A 97 7.61 -2.19 6.02
N LYS A 98 7.54 -1.15 6.88
CA LYS A 98 8.15 0.17 6.66
C LYS A 98 9.66 0.06 6.44
N ALA A 99 10.34 -0.79 7.20
CA ALA A 99 11.77 -1.06 7.03
C ALA A 99 12.14 -1.63 5.64
N ILE A 100 11.21 -2.24 4.90
CA ILE A 100 11.43 -2.66 3.51
C ILE A 100 11.58 -1.43 2.60
N ILE A 101 10.72 -0.43 2.80
CA ILE A 101 10.76 0.83 2.04
C ILE A 101 12.03 1.61 2.38
N ASP A 102 12.39 1.70 3.66
CA ASP A 102 13.59 2.42 4.12
C ASP A 102 14.88 1.82 3.53
N LYS A 103 14.88 0.51 3.26
CA LYS A 103 15.98 -0.20 2.59
C LYS A 103 15.97 -0.08 1.06
N GLY A 104 15.09 0.74 0.50
CA GLY A 104 14.93 0.93 -0.95
C GLY A 104 14.08 -0.14 -1.64
N GLY A 105 13.35 -0.96 -0.88
CA GLY A 105 12.40 -1.93 -1.42
C GLY A 105 11.19 -1.25 -2.08
N SER A 106 10.46 -2.00 -2.89
CA SER A 106 9.31 -1.45 -3.61
C SER A 106 8.06 -1.39 -2.72
N PRO A 107 7.09 -0.52 -3.04
CA PRO A 107 5.79 -0.54 -2.37
C PRO A 107 5.03 -1.87 -2.52
N GLN A 108 5.34 -2.64 -3.57
CA GLN A 108 4.78 -3.96 -3.78
C GLN A 108 5.32 -4.94 -2.73
N ASP A 109 6.60 -4.84 -2.38
CA ASP A 109 7.23 -5.65 -1.33
C ASP A 109 6.65 -5.33 0.06
N PHE A 110 6.39 -4.04 0.33
CA PHE A 110 5.68 -3.60 1.53
C PHE A 110 4.29 -4.25 1.63
N ALA A 111 3.48 -4.16 0.57
CA ALA A 111 2.14 -4.73 0.54
C ALA A 111 2.17 -6.27 0.65
N LEU A 112 3.13 -6.92 -0.02
CA LEU A 112 3.31 -8.36 0.02
C LEU A 112 3.71 -8.84 1.43
N SER A 113 4.57 -8.09 2.14
CA SER A 113 4.96 -8.39 3.52
C SER A 113 3.74 -8.45 4.45
N LEU A 114 2.85 -7.46 4.38
CA LEU A 114 1.61 -7.44 5.17
C LEU A 114 0.66 -8.57 4.75
N ARG A 115 0.52 -8.83 3.45
CA ARG A 115 -0.31 -9.94 2.95
C ARG A 115 0.20 -11.30 3.44
N HIS A 116 1.51 -11.53 3.43
CA HIS A 116 2.12 -12.76 3.96
C HIS A 116 1.94 -12.90 5.48
N LYS A 117 1.85 -11.77 6.20
CA LYS A 117 1.43 -11.75 7.60
C LYS A 117 -0.07 -12.02 7.78
N GLY A 118 -0.87 -12.19 6.73
CA GLY A 118 -2.29 -12.53 6.81
C GLY A 118 -3.23 -11.33 6.86
N TYR A 119 -2.74 -10.11 6.64
CA TYR A 119 -3.60 -8.93 6.57
C TYR A 119 -4.49 -8.97 5.32
N LYS A 120 -5.76 -8.64 5.51
CA LYS A 120 -6.79 -8.56 4.47
C LYS A 120 -7.40 -7.17 4.46
N SER A 121 -7.71 -6.66 3.28
CA SER A 121 -8.35 -5.35 3.14
C SER A 121 -9.83 -5.42 3.53
N LEU A 122 -10.28 -4.42 4.28
CA LEU A 122 -11.68 -4.08 4.51
C LEU A 122 -12.02 -2.85 3.67
N SER A 123 -13.02 -2.98 2.82
CA SER A 123 -13.50 -1.92 1.92
C SER A 123 -14.49 -0.97 2.59
N ASP A 124 -15.20 -1.44 3.61
CA ASP A 124 -16.23 -0.69 4.35
C ASP A 124 -15.97 -0.85 5.86
N PHE A 125 -15.25 0.10 6.45
CA PHE A 125 -14.97 0.12 7.89
C PHE A 125 -15.39 1.47 8.48
N ASN A 126 -15.83 1.44 9.75
CA ASN A 126 -16.07 2.64 10.54
C ASN A 126 -14.90 2.78 11.51
N VAL A 127 -14.16 3.89 11.43
CA VAL A 127 -13.17 4.22 12.45
C VAL A 127 -13.88 4.83 13.63
N VAL A 128 -13.68 4.20 14.79
CA VAL A 128 -14.10 4.75 16.07
C VAL A 128 -12.86 5.40 16.66
N SER A 129 -12.84 6.73 16.66
CA SER A 129 -11.81 7.54 17.32
C SER A 129 -12.16 7.79 18.78
#